data_AF-A0A2J8RBS8-F1
#
_entry.id   AF-A0A2J8RBS8-F1
#
_cell.length_a   1.000
_cell.length_b   1.000
_cell.length_c   1.000
_cell.angle_alpha   90.00
_cell.angle_beta   90.00
_cell.angle_gamma   90.00
#
_symmetry.space_group_name_H-M   'P 1'
#
loop_
_entity.id
_entity.type
_entity.pdbx_description
1 polymer ?
#
loop_
_entity_poly.entity_id
_entity_poly.type
_entity_poly.pdbx_seq_one_letter_code
_entity_poly.pdbx_strand_id
1 'polypeptide(L)'
;MRAKLFRFASENDLPEWKERGTGDVKLLKHKEKGAIRLLMRRDKTLKICANHYITPMMELKPNAGSDRAWVWNTHADFADECPKPELLAIRFLNAENAQKFKTKFEECRKEIEEREKKGSGKNDHAEKVAEKLEALSVKEETKED
;
A
#
# COMPACT_ATOMS: atom_id res chain seq x y z
N MET A 1 -2.18 -14.72 7.92
CA MET A 1 -3.12 -15.64 7.24
C MET A 1 -2.29 -16.41 6.24
N ARG A 2 -2.38 -17.74 6.27
CA ARG A 2 -1.59 -18.64 5.43
C ARG A 2 -1.97 -18.48 3.96
N ALA A 3 -0.99 -18.31 3.08
CA ALA A 3 -1.19 -18.20 1.65
C ALA A 3 0.04 -18.68 0.84
N LYS A 4 -0.18 -18.89 -0.47
CA LYS A 4 0.88 -19.06 -1.46
C LYS A 4 0.86 -17.89 -2.43
N LEU A 5 2.03 -17.31 -2.69
CA LEU A 5 2.22 -16.16 -3.55
C LEU A 5 2.94 -16.58 -4.84
N PHE A 6 2.51 -16.00 -5.95
CA PHE A 6 3.04 -16.20 -7.28
C PHE A 6 3.40 -14.86 -7.90
N ARG A 7 4.37 -14.88 -8.81
CA ARG A 7 4.75 -13.77 -9.68
C ARG A 7 4.50 -14.16 -11.12
N PHE A 8 3.97 -13.25 -11.92
CA PHE A 8 3.91 -13.41 -13.36
C PHE A 8 5.27 -13.10 -13.98
N ALA A 9 5.91 -14.10 -14.58
CA ALA A 9 7.19 -13.95 -15.25
C ALA A 9 6.95 -13.63 -16.74
N SER A 10 6.77 -12.35 -17.05
CA SER A 10 6.60 -11.86 -18.43
C SER A 10 7.90 -11.76 -19.20
N GLU A 11 9.05 -11.89 -18.52
CA GLU A 11 10.38 -11.86 -19.12
C GLU A 11 10.79 -13.16 -19.83
N ASN A 12 10.03 -14.24 -19.63
CA ASN A 12 10.24 -15.50 -20.34
C ASN A 12 9.60 -15.42 -21.75
N ASP A 13 10.09 -16.24 -22.69
CA ASP A 13 9.49 -16.40 -24.03
C ASP A 13 8.00 -16.75 -23.97
N LEU A 14 7.60 -17.51 -22.95
CA LEU A 14 6.21 -17.84 -22.62
C LEU A 14 5.86 -17.26 -21.24
N PRO A 15 4.94 -16.29 -21.16
CA PRO A 15 4.52 -15.72 -19.88
C PRO A 15 3.87 -16.78 -18.98
N GLU A 16 4.38 -16.92 -17.76
CA GLU A 16 3.93 -17.96 -16.82
C GLU A 16 3.88 -17.47 -15.37
N TRP A 17 3.09 -18.16 -14.55
CA TRP A 17 3.05 -17.92 -13.10
C TRP A 17 4.10 -18.76 -12.38
N LYS A 18 5.09 -18.12 -11.77
CA LYS A 18 6.12 -18.78 -10.94
C LYS A 18 5.79 -18.65 -9.46
N GLU A 19 6.00 -19.71 -8.68
CA GLU A 19 5.86 -19.64 -7.22
C GLU A 19 6.91 -18.68 -6.64
N ARG A 20 6.45 -17.68 -5.89
CA ARG A 20 7.32 -16.68 -5.25
C ARG A 20 7.57 -17.02 -3.79
N GLY A 21 6.58 -17.56 -3.08
CA GLY A 21 6.74 -18.00 -1.70
C GLY A 21 5.46 -18.50 -1.04
N THR A 22 5.61 -19.30 0.01
CA THR A 22 4.51 -19.79 0.86
C THR A 22 4.75 -19.35 2.30
N GLY A 23 3.73 -18.82 2.97
CA GLY A 23 3.82 -18.36 4.35
C GLY A 23 2.64 -17.50 4.79
N ASP A 24 2.85 -16.67 5.81
CA ASP A 24 1.82 -15.77 6.33
C ASP A 24 1.87 -14.40 5.66
N VAL A 25 0.74 -14.00 5.05
CA VAL A 25 0.52 -12.62 4.61
C VAL A 25 -0.06 -11.78 5.75
N LYS A 26 0.44 -10.54 5.86
CA LYS A 26 0.01 -9.53 6.83
C LYS A 26 -0.20 -8.19 6.15
N LEU A 27 -1.28 -7.50 6.53
CA LEU A 27 -1.48 -6.07 6.25
C LEU A 27 -1.07 -5.30 7.50
N LEU A 28 -0.12 -4.39 7.36
CA LEU A 28 0.49 -3.67 8.48
C LEU A 28 0.32 -2.17 8.28
N LYS A 29 -0.23 -1.50 9.29
CA LYS A 29 -0.37 -0.03 9.32
C LYS A 29 0.71 0.58 10.20
N HIS A 30 1.40 1.60 9.69
CA HIS A 30 2.31 2.42 10.48
C HIS A 30 1.50 3.33 11.43
N LYS A 31 1.80 3.31 12.73
CA LYS A 31 1.01 4.03 13.74
C LYS A 31 0.99 5.55 13.53
N GLU A 32 2.14 6.15 13.26
CA GLU A 32 2.27 7.60 13.10
C GLU A 32 1.93 8.07 11.68
N LYS A 33 2.63 7.53 10.67
CA LYS A 33 2.44 7.90 9.27
C LYS A 33 1.12 7.41 8.66
N GLY A 34 0.45 6.42 9.26
CA GLY A 34 -0.79 5.85 8.72
C GLY A 34 -0.63 5.03 7.42
N ALA A 35 0.57 4.93 6.86
CA ALA A 35 0.83 4.13 5.66
C ALA A 35 0.57 2.65 5.91
N ILE A 36 -0.09 1.97 4.96
CA ILE A 36 -0.43 0.55 5.05
C ILE A 36 0.39 -0.22 4.01
N ARG A 37 1.00 -1.33 4.43
CA ARG A 37 1.79 -2.21 3.56
C ARG A 37 1.35 -3.67 3.66
N LEU A 38 1.51 -4.39 2.55
CA LEU A 38 1.46 -5.83 2.51
C LEU A 38 2.86 -6.37 2.77
N LEU A 39 2.98 -7.28 3.74
CA LEU A 39 4.22 -7.97 4.06
C LEU A 39 3.96 -9.48 4.11
N MET A 40 4.78 -10.25 3.40
CA MET A 40 4.75 -11.71 3.43
C MET A 40 6.17 -12.26 3.52
N ARG A 41 6.35 -13.28 4.37
CA ARG A 41 7.63 -13.99 4.56
C ARG A 41 7.45 -15.47 4.27
N ARG A 42 8.49 -16.10 3.72
CA ARG A 42 8.54 -17.54 3.45
C ARG A 42 8.68 -18.32 4.74
N ASP A 43 8.06 -19.49 4.80
CA ASP A 43 8.29 -20.45 5.88
C ASP A 43 9.75 -20.83 6.00
N LYS A 44 10.16 -21.18 7.23
CA LYS A 44 11.50 -21.66 7.63
C LYS A 44 12.62 -20.63 7.44
N THR A 45 12.75 -20.07 6.24
CA THR A 45 13.80 -19.10 5.89
C THR A 45 13.51 -17.69 6.36
N LEU A 46 12.24 -17.35 6.60
CA LEU A 46 11.77 -16.01 6.99
C LEU A 46 12.13 -14.88 6.00
N LYS A 47 12.64 -15.23 4.81
CA LYS A 47 12.93 -14.29 3.72
C LYS A 47 11.64 -13.62 3.25
N ILE A 48 11.72 -12.33 2.97
CA ILE A 48 10.60 -11.56 2.45
C ILE A 48 10.30 -12.06 1.02
N CYS A 49 9.01 -12.26 0.71
CA CYS A 49 8.55 -12.62 -0.62
C CYS A 49 7.48 -11.66 -1.17
N ALA A 50 7.01 -10.69 -0.37
CA ALA A 50 6.31 -9.49 -0.82
C ALA A 50 6.44 -8.40 0.24
N ASN A 51 6.71 -7.18 -0.20
CA ASN A 51 6.79 -6.00 0.66
C ASN A 51 6.53 -4.75 -0.18
N HIS A 52 5.29 -4.27 -0.18
CA HIS A 52 4.89 -3.04 -0.87
C HIS A 52 3.77 -2.34 -0.13
N TYR A 53 3.66 -1.03 -0.36
CA TYR A 53 2.54 -0.25 0.14
C TYR A 53 1.25 -0.55 -0.64
N ILE A 54 0.12 -0.46 0.03
CA ILE A 54 -1.18 -0.43 -0.63
C ILE A 54 -1.40 1.00 -1.14
N THR A 55 -1.74 1.13 -2.41
CA THR A 55 -2.05 2.42 -3.05
C THR A 55 -3.53 2.50 -3.43
N PRO A 56 -4.13 3.69 -3.55
CA PRO A 56 -5.55 3.83 -3.91
C PRO A 56 -5.93 3.28 -5.29
N MET A 57 -4.97 3.17 -6.21
CA MET A 57 -5.21 2.61 -7.54
C MET A 57 -5.07 1.08 -7.60
N MET A 58 -4.63 0.43 -6.52
CA MET A 58 -4.44 -1.02 -6.48
C MET A 58 -5.78 -1.75 -6.38
N GLU A 59 -6.00 -2.75 -7.23
CA GLU A 59 -7.25 -3.52 -7.30
C GLU A 59 -6.97 -5.03 -7.28
N LEU A 60 -7.72 -5.77 -6.44
CA LEU A 60 -7.70 -7.23 -6.43
C LEU A 60 -8.71 -7.76 -7.45
N LYS A 61 -8.20 -8.38 -8.52
CA LYS A 61 -9.02 -9.04 -9.54
C LYS A 61 -9.06 -10.56 -9.30
N PRO A 62 -10.21 -11.23 -9.48
CA PRO A 62 -10.26 -12.69 -9.38
C PRO A 62 -9.37 -13.33 -10.45
N ASN A 63 -8.65 -14.39 -10.08
CA ASN A 63 -7.91 -15.18 -11.06
C ASN A 63 -8.87 -16.12 -11.81
N ALA A 64 -8.82 -16.15 -13.14
CA ALA A 64 -9.66 -17.04 -13.94
C ALA A 64 -9.53 -18.51 -13.47
N GLY A 65 -10.67 -19.16 -13.22
CA GLY A 65 -10.73 -20.54 -12.76
C GLY A 65 -10.39 -20.78 -11.28
N SER A 66 -10.30 -19.74 -10.44
CA SER A 66 -10.06 -19.91 -9.00
C SER A 66 -10.97 -19.02 -8.15
N ASP A 67 -11.70 -19.64 -7.22
CA ASP A 67 -12.52 -19.00 -6.19
C ASP A 67 -11.72 -18.46 -5.00
N ARG A 68 -10.46 -18.89 -4.89
CA ARG A 68 -9.59 -18.67 -3.74
C ARG A 68 -8.30 -17.91 -4.05
N ALA A 69 -8.25 -17.21 -5.19
CA ALA A 69 -7.06 -16.49 -5.62
C ALA A 69 -7.38 -15.10 -6.18
N TRP A 70 -6.50 -14.14 -5.85
CA TRP A 70 -6.58 -12.76 -6.30
C TRP A 70 -5.29 -12.36 -7.00
N VAL A 71 -5.42 -11.48 -7.99
CA VAL A 71 -4.32 -10.92 -8.79
C VAL A 71 -4.32 -9.41 -8.64
N TRP A 72 -3.14 -8.81 -8.49
CA TRP A 72 -2.97 -7.35 -8.49
C TRP A 72 -1.60 -6.95 -9.01
N ASN A 73 -1.51 -5.69 -9.46
CA ASN A 73 -0.25 -5.07 -9.85
C ASN A 73 0.30 -4.21 -8.70
N THR A 74 1.61 -4.20 -8.54
CA THR A 74 2.33 -3.26 -7.67
C THR A 74 3.51 -2.65 -8.44
N HIS A 75 3.69 -1.34 -8.36
CA HIS A 75 4.75 -0.65 -9.08
C HIS A 75 6.13 -0.76 -8.40
N ALA A 76 6.16 -1.01 -7.09
CA ALA A 76 7.37 -0.97 -6.28
C ALA A 76 7.32 -2.01 -5.15
N ASP A 77 7.41 -3.29 -5.51
CA ASP A 77 7.66 -4.36 -4.53
C ASP A 77 9.14 -4.40 -4.14
N PHE A 78 9.39 -4.49 -2.83
CA PHE A 78 10.71 -4.41 -2.22
C PHE A 78 11.09 -5.73 -1.53
N ALA A 79 10.69 -6.87 -2.08
CA ALA A 79 11.04 -8.18 -1.52
C ALA A 79 12.53 -8.52 -1.65
N ASP A 80 13.20 -8.02 -2.70
CA ASP A 80 14.62 -8.23 -3.00
C ASP A 80 15.49 -7.02 -2.64
N GLU A 81 15.02 -6.15 -1.73
CA GLU A 81 15.71 -4.90 -1.34
C GLU A 81 15.95 -3.91 -2.50
N CYS A 82 15.23 -4.10 -3.60
CA CYS A 82 15.23 -3.24 -4.77
C CYS A 82 13.79 -3.07 -5.26
N PRO A 83 13.30 -1.85 -5.53
CA PRO A 83 11.92 -1.63 -5.96
C PRO A 83 11.72 -2.19 -7.37
N LYS A 84 10.79 -3.13 -7.53
CA LYS A 84 10.46 -3.72 -8.83
C LYS A 84 8.95 -3.67 -9.09
N PRO A 85 8.52 -3.37 -10.33
CA PRO A 85 7.14 -3.58 -10.71
C PRO A 85 6.85 -5.09 -10.77
N GLU A 86 5.74 -5.50 -10.18
CA GLU A 86 5.37 -6.91 -10.05
C GLU A 86 3.88 -7.11 -10.32
N LEU A 87 3.55 -8.13 -11.10
CA LEU A 87 2.19 -8.66 -11.21
C LEU A 87 2.11 -9.92 -10.34
N LEU A 88 1.36 -9.81 -9.25
CA LEU A 88 1.32 -10.81 -8.19
C LEU A 88 -0.03 -11.52 -8.17
N ALA A 89 0.00 -12.80 -7.84
CA ALA A 89 -1.19 -13.56 -7.50
C ALA A 89 -1.03 -14.23 -6.14
N ILE A 90 -2.06 -14.22 -5.32
CA ILE A 90 -2.09 -14.89 -4.02
C ILE A 90 -3.21 -15.91 -4.01
N ARG A 91 -2.92 -17.11 -3.50
CA ARG A 91 -3.88 -18.20 -3.35
C ARG A 91 -3.99 -18.59 -1.88
N PHE A 92 -5.22 -18.70 -1.41
CA PHE A 92 -5.55 -19.14 -0.06
C PHE A 92 -6.02 -20.60 -0.04
N LEU A 93 -6.07 -21.21 1.14
CA LEU A 93 -6.53 -22.58 1.30
C LEU A 93 -7.99 -22.77 0.85
N ASN A 94 -8.87 -21.85 1.22
CA ASN A 94 -10.29 -21.87 0.94
C ASN A 94 -10.80 -20.48 0.47
N ALA A 95 -11.97 -20.46 -0.16
CA ALA A 95 -12.60 -19.24 -0.66
C ALA A 95 -12.91 -18.25 0.46
N GLU A 96 -13.30 -18.74 1.64
CA GLU A 96 -13.60 -17.90 2.80
C GLU A 96 -12.41 -17.02 3.22
N ASN A 97 -11.20 -17.60 3.31
CA ASN A 97 -9.98 -16.86 3.62
C ASN A 97 -9.64 -15.86 2.50
N ALA A 98 -9.86 -16.25 1.25
CA ALA A 98 -9.65 -15.34 0.13
C ALA A 98 -10.58 -14.13 0.20
N GLN A 99 -11.86 -14.32 0.52
CA GLN A 99 -12.80 -13.21 0.70
C GLN A 99 -12.44 -12.35 1.91
N LYS A 100 -12.10 -12.95 3.06
CA LYS A 100 -11.63 -12.22 4.26
C LYS A 100 -10.42 -11.33 3.95
N PHE A 101 -9.45 -11.86 3.19
CA PHE A 101 -8.31 -11.08 2.74
C PHE A 101 -8.73 -9.93 1.83
N LYS A 102 -9.59 -10.19 0.83
CA LYS A 102 -10.07 -9.15 -0.09
C LYS A 102 -10.79 -8.03 0.64
N THR A 103 -11.74 -8.36 1.53
CA THR A 103 -12.47 -7.37 2.33
C THR A 103 -11.51 -6.49 3.12
N LYS A 104 -10.54 -7.10 3.84
CA LYS A 104 -9.57 -6.33 4.62
C LYS A 104 -8.65 -5.48 3.75
N PHE A 105 -8.26 -5.99 2.59
CA PHE A 105 -7.44 -5.26 1.62
C PHE A 105 -8.17 -4.03 1.08
N GLU A 106 -9.44 -4.18 0.70
CA GLU A 106 -10.28 -3.08 0.19
C GLU A 106 -10.55 -2.02 1.27
N GLU A 107 -10.78 -2.42 2.53
CA GLU A 107 -10.85 -1.50 3.66
C GLU A 107 -9.56 -0.67 3.78
N CYS A 108 -8.40 -1.33 3.76
CA CYS A 108 -7.11 -0.64 3.82
C CYS A 108 -6.89 0.30 2.63
N ARG A 109 -7.27 -0.11 1.41
CA ARG A 109 -7.18 0.73 0.21
C ARG A 109 -8.05 1.99 0.35
N LYS A 110 -9.31 1.84 0.77
CA LYS A 110 -10.23 2.97 0.99
C LYS A 110 -9.71 3.91 2.07
N GLU A 111 -9.16 3.38 3.16
CA GLU A 111 -8.57 4.17 4.23
C GLU A 111 -7.41 5.05 3.72
N ILE A 112 -6.54 4.49 2.85
CA ILE A 112 -5.45 5.26 2.23
C ILE A 112 -6.01 6.32 1.27
N GLU A 113 -7.01 5.97 0.46
CA GLU A 113 -7.66 6.92 -0.46
C GLU A 113 -8.28 8.12 0.27
N GLU A 114 -9.01 7.88 1.36
CA GLU A 114 -9.56 8.95 2.20
C GLU A 114 -8.47 9.80 2.85
N ARG A 115 -7.37 9.17 3.27
CA ARG A 115 -6.23 9.89 3.85
C ARG A 115 -5.56 10.80 2.83
N GLU A 116 -5.37 10.35 1.59
CA GLU A 116 -4.82 11.19 0.52
C GLU A 116 -5.74 12.38 0.22
N LYS A 117 -7.05 12.16 0.16
CA LYS A 117 -8.04 13.25 -0.01
C LYS A 117 -8.00 14.28 1.14
N LYS A 118 -7.83 13.83 2.39
CA LYS A 118 -7.70 14.70 3.57
C LYS A 118 -6.35 15.43 3.61
N GLY A 119 -5.27 14.81 3.11
CA GLY A 119 -3.93 15.39 3.03
C GLY A 119 -3.81 16.51 1.99
N SER A 120 -4.56 16.43 0.89
CA SER A 120 -4.60 17.48 -0.14
C SER A 120 -5.38 18.74 0.27
N GLY A 121 -6.13 18.70 1.38
CA GLY A 121 -6.98 19.79 1.87
C GLY A 121 -6.49 20.53 3.11
N LYS A 122 -5.29 20.21 3.63
CA LYS A 122 -4.76 20.86 4.83
C LYS A 122 -3.35 21.37 4.62
N ASN A 123 -3.28 22.57 4.04
CA ASN A 123 -2.15 23.46 4.21
C ASN A 123 -2.21 24.12 5.61
N ASP A 124 -2.32 23.32 6.67
CA ASP A 124 -2.34 23.78 8.08
C ASP A 124 -1.08 24.60 8.41
N HIS A 125 0.00 24.42 7.63
CA HIS A 125 1.22 25.21 7.73
C HIS A 125 1.07 26.61 7.12
N ALA A 126 0.34 26.76 6.01
CA ALA A 126 0.13 28.06 5.39
C ALA A 126 -0.78 28.96 6.23
N GLU A 127 -1.85 28.41 6.83
CA GLU A 127 -2.71 29.14 7.76
C GLU A 127 -1.95 29.59 9.02
N LYS A 128 -1.18 28.70 9.65
CA LYS A 128 -0.38 29.05 10.83
C LYS A 128 0.74 30.05 10.54
N VAL A 129 1.30 30.04 9.33
CA VAL A 129 2.33 30.99 8.90
C VAL A 129 1.69 32.35 8.60
N ALA A 130 0.52 32.39 7.97
CA ALA A 130 -0.23 33.62 7.73
C ALA A 130 -0.67 34.30 9.05
N GLU A 131 -1.20 33.52 10.00
CA GLU A 131 -1.64 34.04 11.30
C GLU A 131 -0.48 34.59 12.14
N LYS A 132 0.71 33.97 12.04
CA LYS A 132 1.94 34.52 12.66
C LYS A 132 2.46 35.77 11.96
N LEU A 133 2.35 35.86 10.63
CA LEU A 133 2.79 37.02 9.86
C LEU A 133 1.93 38.26 10.16
N GLU A 134 0.62 38.09 10.31
CA GLU A 134 -0.28 39.20 10.68
C GLU A 134 -0.01 39.70 12.10
N ALA A 135 0.33 38.82 13.04
CA ALA A 135 0.67 39.20 14.41
C ALA A 135 2.01 39.97 14.54
N LEU A 136 2.86 39.99 13.51
CA LEU A 136 4.18 40.62 13.51
C LEU A 136 4.20 42.02 12.86
N SER A 137 3.10 42.49 12.25
CA SER A 137 3.04 43.82 11.62
C SER A 137 2.73 44.92 12.64
N VAL A 138 3.78 45.58 13.12
CA VAL A 138 3.71 46.78 13.99
C VAL A 138 3.19 47.98 13.20
N LYS A 139 2.19 48.69 13.74
CA LYS A 139 1.71 49.98 13.18
C LYS A 139 2.80 51.03 13.34
N GLU A 140 3.26 51.60 12.24
CA GLU A 140 4.09 52.81 12.25
C GLU A 140 3.29 53.96 12.88
N GLU A 141 3.73 54.42 14.05
CA GLU A 141 3.27 55.69 14.62
C GLU A 141 3.91 56.82 13.79
N THR A 142 3.11 57.45 12.93
CA THR A 142 3.43 58.75 12.33
C THR A 142 3.48 59.79 13.46
N LYS A 143 4.69 60.24 13.81
CA LYS A 143 4.88 61.52 14.49
C LYS A 143 5.06 62.60 13.43
N GLU A 144 4.04 63.43 13.28
CA GLU A 144 4.12 64.72 12.61
C GLU A 144 4.91 65.69 13.51
N ASP A 145 5.90 66.35 12.94
CA ASP A 145 6.44 67.66 13.36
C ASP A 145 6.73 68.49 12.10
#